data_AF-B0M2G4-F1
#
_entry.id   AF-B0M2G4-F1
#
_cell.length_a   1.000
_cell.length_b   1.000
_cell.length_c   1.000
_cell.angle_alpha   90.00
_cell.angle_beta   90.00
_cell.angle_gamma   90.00
#
_symmetry.space_group_name_H-M   'P 1'
#
loop_
_entity.id
_entity.type
_entity.pdbx_description
1 polymer ?
#
loop_
_entity_poly.entity_id
_entity_poly.type
_entity_poly.pdbx_seq_one_letter_code
_entity_poly.pdbx_strand_id
1 'polypeptide(L)'
;MSVELVPHLLWLLFLLGVTKPAFGFFDPCGDRNGIKVEEANAVLENWPRNLQVDRVNRTHKCYVSCILWYFGIIDSFGNVSLDEYFDLGIIDEYAFAPTLYRCIYQYRDESDLCERTFGLFHCLRLEKLATK
;
A
#
# COMPACT_ATOMS: atom_id res chain seq x y z
N MET A 1 20.05 9.01 -51.08
CA MET A 1 19.14 10.04 -50.55
C MET A 1 18.29 9.36 -49.50
N SER A 2 18.56 9.62 -48.23
CA SER A 2 18.06 8.82 -47.13
C SER A 2 17.25 9.72 -46.19
N VAL A 3 16.05 9.24 -45.86
CA VAL A 3 15.25 9.52 -44.66
C VAL A 3 14.42 10.83 -44.63
N GLU A 4 13.24 10.80 -45.25
CA GLU A 4 12.07 11.61 -44.80
C GLU A 4 11.22 10.85 -43.75
N LEU A 5 11.82 9.90 -43.01
CA LEU A 5 11.13 9.09 -42.00
C LEU A 5 11.09 9.74 -40.59
N VAL A 6 11.48 11.00 -40.47
CA VAL A 6 11.57 11.74 -39.20
C VAL A 6 10.30 12.53 -38.82
N PRO A 7 9.54 13.15 -39.75
CA PRO A 7 8.45 14.04 -39.37
C PRO A 7 7.26 13.29 -38.74
N HIS A 8 6.97 12.08 -39.23
CA HIS A 8 5.80 11.31 -38.78
C HIS A 8 5.99 10.65 -37.41
N LEU A 9 7.22 10.25 -37.06
CA LEU A 9 7.54 9.68 -35.74
C LEU A 9 7.40 10.73 -34.62
N LEU A 10 7.84 11.97 -34.88
CA LEU A 10 7.68 13.09 -33.95
C LEU A 10 6.21 13.45 -33.72
N TRP A 11 5.38 13.35 -34.75
CA TRP A 11 3.95 13.63 -34.65
C TRP A 11 3.18 12.54 -33.89
N LEU A 12 3.58 11.28 -34.07
CA LEU A 12 3.06 10.15 -33.28
C LEU A 12 3.45 10.28 -31.80
N LEU A 13 4.66 10.73 -31.48
CA LEU A 13 5.08 11.00 -30.09
C LEU A 13 4.29 12.16 -29.44
N PHE A 14 3.81 13.11 -30.25
CA PHE A 14 2.99 14.24 -29.79
C PHE A 14 1.51 13.84 -29.56
N LEU A 15 0.99 12.88 -30.35
CA LEU A 15 -0.36 12.32 -30.20
C LEU A 15 -0.43 11.22 -29.14
N LEU A 16 0.62 10.40 -28.99
CA LEU A 16 0.87 9.52 -27.85
C LEU A 16 1.35 10.35 -26.65
N GLY A 17 0.63 11.46 -26.40
CA GLY A 17 0.84 12.39 -25.30
C GLY A 17 1.41 11.61 -24.14
N VAL A 18 2.69 11.86 -23.89
CA VAL A 18 3.45 11.26 -22.82
C VAL A 18 2.81 11.79 -21.54
N THR A 19 1.67 11.22 -21.17
CA THR A 19 1.30 11.05 -19.78
C THR A 19 2.39 10.15 -19.28
N LYS A 20 3.52 10.75 -18.86
CA LYS A 20 4.31 10.11 -17.83
C LYS A 20 3.26 9.74 -16.79
N PRO A 21 3.01 8.46 -16.47
CA PRO A 21 2.46 8.22 -15.16
C PRO A 21 3.43 8.99 -14.27
N ALA A 22 2.91 10.02 -13.59
CA ALA A 22 3.65 10.56 -12.47
C ALA A 22 3.80 9.34 -11.57
N PHE A 23 4.91 8.62 -11.70
CA PHE A 23 5.36 7.67 -10.71
C PHE A 23 5.72 8.55 -9.51
N GLY A 24 4.68 9.08 -8.88
CA GLY A 24 4.75 9.78 -7.62
C GLY A 24 5.16 8.72 -6.64
N PHE A 25 6.38 8.83 -6.16
CA PHE A 25 6.85 8.03 -5.05
C PHE A 25 5.90 8.30 -3.87
N PHE A 26 5.19 7.27 -3.42
CA PHE A 26 4.37 7.40 -2.22
C PHE A 26 5.29 7.27 -1.01
N ASP A 27 5.57 8.41 -0.40
CA ASP A 27 6.17 8.47 0.94
C ASP A 27 5.05 8.77 1.95
N PRO A 28 4.48 7.75 2.62
CA PRO A 28 3.49 7.97 3.66
C PRO A 28 4.06 8.66 4.91
N CYS A 29 5.39 8.68 5.07
CA CYS A 29 6.08 9.14 6.27
C CYS A 29 6.51 10.60 6.21
N GLY A 30 6.76 11.13 5.01
CA GLY A 30 7.39 12.45 4.84
C GLY A 30 8.72 12.54 5.60
N ASP A 31 8.96 13.66 6.28
CA ASP A 31 10.24 13.95 6.97
C ASP A 31 10.43 13.19 8.32
N ARG A 32 9.65 12.16 8.61
CA ARG A 32 9.72 11.46 9.89
C ARG A 32 10.99 10.60 9.97
N ASN A 33 11.96 11.07 10.76
CA ASN A 33 13.23 10.40 11.08
C ASN A 33 13.03 9.12 11.91
N GLY A 34 12.44 8.09 11.29
CA GLY A 34 12.26 6.76 11.86
C GLY A 34 11.07 6.63 12.81
N ILE A 35 10.49 5.43 12.85
CA ILE A 35 9.43 5.07 13.79
C ILE A 35 9.99 4.07 14.81
N LYS A 36 9.77 4.34 16.10
CA LYS A 36 10.14 3.43 17.17
C LYS A 36 9.18 2.23 17.21
N VAL A 37 9.70 1.06 17.54
CA VAL A 37 8.90 -0.18 17.63
C VAL A 37 7.79 -0.05 18.67
N GLU A 38 8.07 0.62 19.80
CA GLU A 38 7.08 0.81 20.88
C GLU A 38 5.92 1.72 20.43
N GLU A 39 6.23 2.73 19.63
CA GLU A 39 5.23 3.64 19.06
C GLU A 39 4.35 2.92 18.05
N ALA A 40 4.95 2.11 17.17
CA ALA A 40 4.21 1.28 16.23
C ALA A 40 3.32 0.25 16.95
N ASN A 41 3.85 -0.43 17.97
CA ASN A 41 3.08 -1.41 18.74
C ASN A 41 1.89 -0.76 19.46
N ALA A 42 2.06 0.43 20.03
CA ALA A 42 0.96 1.16 20.67
C ALA A 42 -0.21 1.42 19.71
N VAL A 43 0.08 1.60 18.41
CA VAL A 43 -0.94 1.81 17.37
C VAL A 43 -1.52 0.49 16.86
N LEU A 44 -0.69 -0.53 16.62
CA LEU A 44 -1.09 -1.75 15.92
C LEU A 44 -1.62 -2.87 16.82
N GLU A 45 -1.18 -2.94 18.08
CA GLU A 45 -1.47 -4.08 18.97
C GLU A 45 -2.94 -4.11 19.39
N ASN A 46 -3.46 -2.97 19.85
CA ASN A 46 -4.83 -2.81 20.37
C ASN A 46 -5.82 -2.32 19.29
N TRP A 47 -5.81 -2.98 18.13
CA TRP A 47 -6.66 -2.58 17.01
C TRP A 47 -8.16 -2.76 17.30
N PRO A 48 -9.00 -1.71 17.15
CA PRO A 48 -10.43 -1.78 17.46
C PRO A 48 -11.21 -2.66 16.49
N ARG A 49 -12.07 -3.55 17.02
CA ARG A 49 -12.93 -4.47 16.22
C ARG A 49 -14.08 -3.78 15.51
N ASN A 50 -14.65 -2.75 16.12
CA ASN A 50 -15.81 -2.00 15.64
C ASN A 50 -15.41 -0.62 15.09
N LEU A 51 -14.22 -0.54 14.50
CA LEU A 51 -13.72 0.68 13.90
C LEU A 51 -14.57 1.08 12.69
N GLN A 52 -15.11 2.29 12.71
CA GLN A 52 -15.76 2.87 11.54
C GLN A 52 -14.69 3.53 10.68
N VAL A 53 -14.19 2.79 9.68
CA VAL A 53 -13.05 3.19 8.83
C VAL A 53 -13.27 4.55 8.15
N ASP A 54 -14.51 4.82 7.73
CA ASP A 54 -14.96 6.06 7.11
C ASP A 54 -14.82 7.28 8.04
N ARG A 55 -14.88 7.06 9.36
CA ARG A 55 -14.76 8.12 10.38
C ARG A 55 -13.34 8.39 10.83
N VAL A 56 -12.38 7.55 10.46
CA VAL A 56 -10.97 7.75 10.81
C VAL A 56 -10.39 8.86 9.95
N ASN A 57 -9.71 9.83 10.58
CA ASN A 57 -9.08 10.91 9.85
C ASN A 57 -7.99 10.37 8.91
N ARG A 58 -8.00 10.82 7.65
CA ARG A 58 -6.99 10.54 6.63
C ARG A 58 -5.56 10.70 7.13
N THR A 59 -5.25 11.73 7.93
CA THR A 59 -3.90 11.92 8.50
C THR A 59 -3.47 10.74 9.37
N HIS A 60 -4.39 10.19 10.17
CA HIS A 60 -4.10 9.01 10.97
C HIS A 60 -3.95 7.77 10.10
N LYS A 61 -4.77 7.64 9.05
CA LYS A 61 -4.62 6.55 8.07
C LYS A 61 -3.25 6.55 7.43
N CYS A 62 -2.80 7.71 6.93
CA CYS A 62 -1.45 7.86 6.38
C CYS A 62 -0.35 7.54 7.39
N TYR A 63 -0.53 7.89 8.67
CA TYR A 63 0.43 7.54 9.70
C TYR A 63 0.54 6.03 9.93
N VAL A 64 -0.59 5.30 9.90
CA VAL A 64 -0.56 3.83 9.93
C VAL A 64 0.12 3.28 8.68
N SER A 65 -0.18 3.81 7.49
CA SER A 65 0.52 3.45 6.25
C SER A 65 2.03 3.65 6.37
N CYS A 66 2.46 4.74 7.02
CA CYS A 66 3.87 5.02 7.28
C CYS A 66 4.51 3.96 8.17
N ILE A 67 3.83 3.53 9.24
CA ILE A 67 4.28 2.41 10.07
C ILE A 67 4.45 1.16 9.21
N LEU A 68 3.44 0.79 8.42
CA LEU A 68 3.49 -0.42 7.58
C LEU A 68 4.64 -0.37 6.57
N TRP A 69 4.88 0.79 5.96
CA TRP A 69 5.98 0.98 5.01
C TRP A 69 7.35 0.90 5.70
N TYR A 70 7.50 1.55 6.86
CA TYR A 70 8.75 1.55 7.62
C TYR A 70 9.18 0.16 8.08
N PHE A 71 8.21 -0.71 8.41
CA PHE A 71 8.46 -2.12 8.74
C PHE A 71 8.45 -3.05 7.52
N GLY A 72 8.40 -2.52 6.29
CA GLY A 72 8.48 -3.32 5.07
C GLY A 72 7.25 -4.19 4.78
N ILE A 73 6.12 -3.94 5.44
CA ILE A 73 4.85 -4.67 5.21
C ILE A 73 4.20 -4.22 3.90
N ILE A 74 4.42 -2.97 3.50
CA ILE A 74 4.00 -2.43 2.21
C ILE A 74 5.16 -1.78 1.46
N ASP A 75 5.09 -1.81 0.13
CA ASP A 75 6.03 -1.14 -0.75
C ASP A 75 5.70 0.35 -0.95
N SER A 76 6.51 1.05 -1.75
CA SER A 76 6.31 2.46 -2.12
C SER A 76 5.13 2.71 -3.08
N PHE A 77 4.35 1.68 -3.40
CA PHE A 77 3.09 1.78 -4.14
C PHE A 77 1.90 1.37 -3.25
N GLY A 78 2.14 1.05 -1.98
CA GLY A 78 1.11 0.57 -1.05
C GLY A 78 0.64 -0.85 -1.34
N ASN A 79 1.40 -1.64 -2.10
CA ASN A 79 1.16 -3.07 -2.22
C ASN A 79 1.76 -3.78 -1.02
N VAL A 80 1.13 -4.87 -0.59
CA VAL A 80 1.66 -5.70 0.49
C VAL A 80 2.88 -6.46 -0.01
N SER A 81 3.98 -6.37 0.73
CA SER A 81 5.23 -7.07 0.49
C SER A 81 5.55 -7.87 1.76
N LEU A 82 5.32 -9.18 1.73
CA LEU A 82 5.50 -10.05 2.92
C LEU A 82 6.49 -11.18 2.69
N ASP A 83 7.24 -11.14 1.57
CA ASP A 83 8.16 -12.20 1.16
C ASP A 83 9.14 -12.56 2.29
N GLU A 84 9.76 -11.55 2.92
CA GLU A 84 10.67 -11.78 4.06
C GLU A 84 9.95 -12.44 5.26
N TYR A 85 8.70 -12.08 5.52
CA TYR A 85 7.92 -12.67 6.61
C TYR A 85 7.50 -14.12 6.33
N PHE A 86 7.27 -14.46 5.06
CA PHE A 86 7.02 -15.83 4.62
C PHE A 86 8.30 -16.68 4.68
N ASP A 87 9.42 -16.15 4.17
CA ASP A 87 10.73 -16.82 4.17
C ASP A 87 11.21 -17.12 5.60
N LEU A 88 10.96 -16.21 6.55
CA LEU A 88 11.28 -16.40 7.97
C LEU A 88 10.29 -17.31 8.71
N GLY A 89 9.21 -17.75 8.05
CA GLY A 89 8.16 -18.58 8.66
C GLY A 89 7.34 -17.86 9.74
N ILE A 90 7.37 -16.53 9.78
CA ILE A 90 6.58 -15.72 10.72
C ILE A 90 5.10 -15.79 10.35
N ILE A 91 4.81 -15.86 9.06
CA ILE A 91 3.47 -16.01 8.50
C ILE A 91 3.45 -17.25 7.61
N ASP A 92 2.46 -18.12 7.80
CA ASP A 92 2.20 -19.21 6.85
C ASP A 92 1.55 -18.64 5.59
N GLU A 93 2.28 -18.64 4.49
CA GLU A 93 1.84 -18.07 3.21
C GLU A 93 0.54 -18.72 2.71
N TYR A 94 0.44 -20.04 2.74
CA TYR A 94 -0.71 -20.77 2.21
C TYR A 94 -1.98 -20.50 3.03
N ALA A 95 -1.85 -20.38 4.35
CA ALA A 95 -2.95 -20.01 5.23
C ALA A 95 -3.33 -18.53 5.10
N PHE A 96 -2.37 -17.66 4.82
CA PHE A 96 -2.56 -16.21 4.80
C PHE A 96 -3.05 -15.66 3.44
N ALA A 97 -2.55 -16.22 2.33
CA ALA A 97 -2.79 -15.71 0.99
C ALA A 97 -4.28 -15.55 0.63
N PRO A 98 -5.20 -16.50 0.94
CA PRO A 98 -6.62 -16.31 0.64
C PRO A 98 -7.22 -15.07 1.30
N THR A 99 -6.83 -14.80 2.55
CA THR A 99 -7.27 -13.63 3.31
C THR A 99 -6.70 -12.35 2.70
N LEU A 100 -5.42 -12.36 2.38
CA LEU A 100 -4.74 -11.25 1.73
C LEU A 100 -5.41 -10.86 0.41
N TYR A 101 -5.66 -11.83 -0.48
CA TYR A 101 -6.29 -11.56 -1.78
C TYR A 101 -7.68 -10.95 -1.65
N ARG A 102 -8.51 -11.44 -0.71
CA ARG A 102 -9.82 -10.86 -0.47
C ARG A 102 -9.71 -9.41 0.01
N CYS A 103 -8.81 -9.12 0.94
CA CYS A 103 -8.62 -7.76 1.45
C CYS A 103 -8.09 -6.81 0.36
N ILE A 104 -7.16 -7.26 -0.49
CA ILE A 104 -6.70 -6.50 -1.65
C ILE A 104 -7.87 -6.21 -2.59
N TYR A 105 -8.68 -7.22 -2.90
CA TYR A 105 -9.84 -7.07 -3.78
C TYR A 105 -10.84 -6.04 -3.26
N GLN A 106 -11.10 -6.01 -1.95
CA GLN A 106 -12.03 -5.08 -1.32
C GLN A 106 -11.64 -3.61 -1.51
N TYR A 107 -10.34 -3.30 -1.59
CA TYR A 107 -9.83 -1.92 -1.71
C TYR A 107 -9.13 -1.65 -3.05
N ARG A 108 -9.33 -2.50 -4.06
CA ARG A 108 -8.64 -2.40 -5.36
C ARG A 108 -8.97 -1.10 -6.12
N ASP A 109 -10.16 -0.56 -5.91
CA ASP A 109 -10.69 0.62 -6.60
C ASP A 109 -10.41 1.90 -5.80
N GLU A 110 -9.78 1.80 -4.61
CA GLU A 110 -9.35 2.96 -3.83
C GLU A 110 -8.06 3.55 -4.40
N SER A 111 -8.13 4.84 -4.71
CA SER A 111 -7.05 5.60 -5.34
C SER A 111 -6.15 6.31 -4.33
N ASP A 112 -6.69 6.64 -3.15
CA ASP A 112 -5.92 7.21 -2.07
C ASP A 112 -5.13 6.11 -1.36
N LEU A 113 -3.81 6.18 -1.45
CA LEU A 113 -2.93 5.16 -0.91
C LEU A 113 -3.01 5.02 0.61
N CYS A 114 -3.30 6.11 1.34
CA CYS A 114 -3.49 6.04 2.78
C CYS A 114 -4.80 5.32 3.12
N GLU A 115 -5.88 5.64 2.39
CA GLU A 115 -7.17 4.95 2.53
C GLU A 115 -7.05 3.46 2.20
N ARG A 116 -6.42 3.14 1.07
CA ARG A 116 -6.25 1.76 0.59
C ARG A 116 -5.44 0.91 1.58
N THR A 117 -4.26 1.38 1.97
CA THR A 117 -3.36 0.61 2.85
C THR A 117 -3.92 0.47 4.26
N PHE A 118 -4.56 1.52 4.80
CA PHE A 118 -5.26 1.44 6.08
C PHE A 118 -6.42 0.45 6.04
N GLY A 119 -7.25 0.54 5.00
CA GLY A 119 -8.39 -0.35 4.80
C GLY A 119 -7.97 -1.81 4.67
N LEU A 120 -6.92 -2.07 3.88
CA LEU A 120 -6.32 -3.38 3.72
C LEU A 120 -5.83 -3.92 5.08
N PHE A 121 -5.07 -3.13 5.84
CA PHE A 121 -4.59 -3.55 7.15
C PHE A 121 -5.74 -3.83 8.12
N HIS A 122 -6.78 -2.99 8.12
CA HIS A 122 -7.96 -3.21 8.94
C HIS A 122 -8.67 -4.52 8.58
N CYS A 123 -8.85 -4.81 7.29
CA CYS A 123 -9.43 -6.06 6.81
C CYS A 123 -8.62 -7.27 7.31
N LEU A 124 -7.30 -7.25 7.14
CA LEU A 124 -6.41 -8.31 7.63
C LEU A 124 -6.53 -8.52 9.15
N ARG A 125 -6.63 -7.43 9.92
CA ARG A 125 -6.80 -7.47 11.37
C ARG A 125 -8.13 -8.09 11.79
N LEU A 126 -9.23 -7.78 11.11
CA LEU A 126 -10.54 -8.35 11.44
C LEU A 126 -10.55 -9.86 11.24
N GLU A 127 -9.94 -10.35 10.17
CA GLU A 127 -9.89 -11.77 9.84
C GLU A 127 -9.06 -12.59 10.83
N LYS A 128 -7.93 -12.02 11.27
CA LYS A 128 -7.13 -12.60 12.37
C LYS A 128 -7.87 -12.61 13.71
N LEU A 129 -8.81 -11.68 13.93
CA LEU A 129 -9.61 -11.63 15.14
C LEU A 129 -10.85 -12.53 15.07
N ALA A 130 -11.35 -12.84 13.87
CA ALA A 130 -12.46 -13.76 13.63
C ALA A 130 -12.06 -15.25 13.72
N THR A 131 -10.77 -15.55 13.63
CA THR A 131 -10.19 -16.90 13.72
C THR A 131 -9.74 -17.29 15.15
N LYS A 132 -10.06 -16.47 16.16
CA LYS A 132 -9.79 -16.74 17.58
C LYS A 132 -11.02 -17.23 18.32
#